data_AF-A0A661BZM2-F1
#
_entry.id   AF-A0A661BZM2-F1
#
_cell.length_a   1.000
_cell.length_b   1.000
_cell.length_c   1.000
_cell.angle_alpha   90.00
_cell.angle_beta   90.00
_cell.angle_gamma   90.00
#
_symmetry.space_group_name_H-M   'P 1'
#
loop_
_entity.id
_entity.type
_entity.pdbx_description
1 polymer ?
#
loop_
_entity_poly.entity_id
_entity_poly.type
_entity_poly.pdbx_seq_one_letter_code
_entity_poly.pdbx_strand_id
1 'polypeptide(L)' 'MIDIPPIILNFIYVIFGGVLTLIFMKLSCNVFNRMVNFNISDELGKGNIAVGLMVMGMFIGLGISLGLVIGLGLS' A
#
# COMPACT_ATOMS: atom_id res chain seq x y z
N MET A 1 -4.68 35.39 0.73
CA MET A 1 -4.46 33.99 0.32
C MET A 1 -3.54 33.39 1.37
N ILE A 2 -3.81 32.20 1.87
CA ILE A 2 -2.94 31.58 2.88
C ILE A 2 -1.72 31.05 2.13
N ASP A 3 -0.58 31.72 2.27
CA ASP A 3 0.68 31.32 1.66
C ASP A 3 1.31 30.18 2.49
N ILE A 4 0.86 28.95 2.27
CA ILE A 4 1.48 27.78 2.91
C ILE A 4 2.83 27.52 2.22
N PRO A 5 3.93 27.48 2.98
CA PRO A 5 5.24 27.19 2.41
C PRO A 5 5.23 25.78 1.79
N PRO A 6 5.87 25.59 0.62
CA PRO A 6 5.82 24.33 -0.14
C PRO A 6 6.29 23.12 0.68
N ILE A 7 7.21 23.33 1.62
CA ILE A 7 7.69 22.29 2.53
C ILE A 7 6.57 21.68 3.40
N ILE A 8 5.62 22.50 3.88
CA ILE A 8 4.51 22.05 4.73
C ILE A 8 3.49 21.28 3.89
N LEU A 9 3.23 21.75 2.66
CA LEU A 9 2.31 21.09 1.74
C LEU A 9 2.81 19.69 1.37
N ASN A 10 4.11 19.56 1.09
CA ASN A 10 4.75 18.28 0.80
C ASN A 10 4.66 17.29 1.96
N PHE A 11 4.84 17.75 3.19
CA PHE A 11 4.68 16.91 4.38
C PHE A 11 3.23 16.41 4.53
N ILE A 12 2.25 17.29 4.32
CA ILE A 12 0.82 16.90 4.36
C ILE A 12 0.53 15.86 3.28
N TYR A 13 1.06 16.06 2.07
CA TYR A 13 0.88 15.13 0.96
C TYR A 13 1.44 13.74 1.25
N VAL A 14 2.67 13.66 1.78
CA VAL A 14 3.32 12.38 2.15
C VAL A 14 2.54 11.67 3.26
N ILE A 15 2.10 12.39 4.29
CA ILE A 15 1.29 11.81 5.38
C ILE A 15 -0.02 11.26 4.83
N PHE A 16 -0.71 12.03 4.00
CA PHE A 16 -2.00 11.63 3.43
C PHE A 16 -1.86 10.43 2.49
N GLY A 17 -0.85 10.44 1.60
CA GLY A 17 -0.54 9.32 0.71
C GLY A 17 -0.12 8.05 1.46
N GLY A 18 0.65 8.20 2.53
CA GLY A 18 1.03 7.11 3.41
C GLY A 18 -0.18 6.46 4.10
N VAL A 19 -1.06 7.27 4.70
CA VAL A 19 -2.31 6.79 5.32
C VAL A 19 -3.20 6.10 4.30
N LEU A 20 -3.37 6.70 3.11
CA LEU A 20 -4.17 6.12 2.04
C LEU A 20 -3.64 4.73 1.64
N THR A 21 -2.32 4.55 1.61
CA THR A 21 -1.74 3.26 1.25
C THR A 21 -1.93 2.20 2.31
N LEU A 22 -1.84 2.54 3.60
CA LEU A 22 -2.18 1.57 4.65
C LEU A 22 -3.62 1.08 4.53
N ILE A 23 -4.55 1.96 4.12
CA ILE A 23 -5.94 1.59 3.85
C ILE A 23 -6.01 0.64 2.63
N PHE A 24 -5.35 0.98 1.53
CA PHE A 24 -5.30 0.12 0.33
C PHE A 24 -4.64 -1.24 0.60
N MET A 25 -3.59 -1.29 1.42
CA MET A 25 -2.94 -2.52 1.84
C MET A 25 -3.94 -3.46 2.53
N LYS A 26 -4.70 -2.92 3.50
CA LYS A 26 -5.75 -3.67 4.19
C LYS A 26 -6.86 -4.12 3.24
N LEU A 27 -7.26 -3.24 2.32
CA LEU A 27 -8.27 -3.54 1.31
C LEU A 27 -7.83 -4.69 0.40
N SER A 28 -6.60 -4.64 -0.14
CA SER A 28 -6.03 -5.66 -1.01
C SER A 28 -6.02 -7.03 -0.33
N CYS A 29 -5.52 -7.12 0.91
CA CYS A 29 -5.54 -8.38 1.65
C CYS A 29 -6.97 -8.90 1.86
N ASN A 30 -7.93 -8.04 2.16
CA ASN A 30 -9.32 -8.45 2.36
C ASN A 30 -10.01 -8.91 1.06
N VAL A 31 -9.80 -8.20 -0.05
CA VAL A 31 -10.32 -8.58 -1.37
C VAL A 31 -9.75 -9.92 -1.80
N PHE A 32 -8.46 -10.12 -1.64
CA PHE A 32 -7.84 -11.39 -1.96
C PHE A 32 -8.31 -12.52 -1.04
N ASN A 33 -8.41 -12.30 0.28
CA ASN A 33 -8.95 -13.30 1.20
C ASN A 33 -10.41 -13.69 0.91
N ARG A 34 -11.16 -12.82 0.22
CA ARG A 34 -12.50 -13.14 -0.27
C ARG A 34 -12.48 -13.87 -1.62
N MET A 35 -11.46 -13.64 -2.44
CA MET A 35 -11.29 -14.29 -3.74
C MET A 35 -10.81 -15.73 -3.59
N VAL A 36 -9.84 -15.98 -2.72
CA VAL A 36 -9.41 -17.32 -2.34
C VAL A 36 -10.23 -17.82 -1.16
N ASN A 37 -10.89 -18.98 -1.29
CA ASN A 37 -11.73 -19.59 -0.23
C ASN A 37 -10.93 -20.10 1.00
N PHE A 38 -9.70 -19.63 1.20
CA PHE A 38 -8.82 -20.03 2.29
C PHE A 38 -8.17 -18.80 2.93
N ASN A 39 -7.87 -18.89 4.23
CA ASN A 39 -7.18 -17.82 4.94
C ASN A 39 -5.73 -17.70 4.49
N ILE A 40 -5.40 -16.56 3.90
CA ILE A 40 -4.05 -16.23 3.42
C ILE A 40 -3.04 -16.28 4.58
N SER A 41 -3.39 -15.73 5.74
CA SER A 41 -2.50 -15.71 6.92
C SER A 41 -2.14 -17.11 7.42
N ASP A 42 -3.10 -18.03 7.41
CA ASP A 42 -2.91 -19.41 7.86
C ASP A 42 -2.01 -20.18 6.88
N GLU A 43 -2.25 -20.05 5.58
CA GLU A 43 -1.43 -20.68 4.53
C GLU A 43 -0.02 -20.10 4.46
N LEU A 44 0.13 -18.80 4.68
CA LEU A 44 1.44 -18.15 4.79
C LEU A 44 2.22 -18.70 5.99
N GLY A 45 1.57 -18.87 7.14
CA GLY A 45 2.16 -19.44 8.35
C GLY A 45 2.55 -20.92 8.20
N LYS A 46 1.81 -21.68 7.38
CA LYS A 46 2.15 -23.07 7.02
C LYS A 46 3.33 -23.19 6.05
N GLY A 47 3.86 -22.06 5.55
CA GLY A 47 4.98 -22.06 4.60
C GLY A 47 4.55 -22.27 3.15
N ASN A 48 3.30 -21.94 2.79
CA ASN A 48 2.85 -22.03 1.40
C ASN A 48 3.53 -20.95 0.55
N ILE A 49 4.49 -21.40 -0.27
CA ILE A 49 5.32 -20.53 -1.12
C ILE A 49 4.47 -19.73 -2.11
N ALA A 50 3.37 -20.29 -2.62
CA ALA A 50 2.49 -19.58 -3.57
C ALA A 50 1.84 -18.35 -2.93
N VAL A 51 1.39 -18.50 -1.68
CA VAL A 51 0.82 -17.38 -0.90
C VAL A 51 1.90 -16.36 -0.54
N GLY A 52 3.11 -16.82 -0.22
CA GLY A 52 4.26 -15.93 0.01
C GLY A 52 4.60 -15.06 -1.21
N LEU A 53 4.66 -15.65 -2.40
CA LEU A 53 4.90 -14.94 -3.66
C LEU A 53 3.79 -13.93 -3.97
N MET A 54 2.54 -14.29 -3.70
CA MET A 54 1.39 -13.40 -3.90
C MET A 54 1.45 -12.17 -2.97
N VAL A 55 1.76 -12.37 -1.68
CA VAL A 55 1.94 -11.28 -0.71
C VAL A 55 3.13 -10.39 -1.09
N MET A 56 4.25 -10.99 -1.50
CA MET A 56 5.41 -10.25 -2.01
C MET A 56 5.04 -9.34 -3.17
N GLY A 57 4.32 -9.86 -4.18
CA GLY A 57 3.87 -9.09 -5.33
C GLY A 57 2.97 -7.90 -4.94
N MET A 58 2.07 -8.10 -3.98
CA MET A 58 1.22 -7.01 -3.47
C MET A 58 2.03 -5.88 -2.83
N PHE A 59 3.01 -6.21 -1.99
CA PHE A 59 3.86 -5.20 -1.35
C PHE A 59 4.72 -4.43 -2.36
N ILE A 60 5.30 -5.13 -3.35
CA ILE A 60 6.10 -4.48 -4.40
C ILE A 60 5.22 -3.54 -5.23
N GLY A 61 4.05 -3.99 -5.68
CA GLY A 61 3.11 -3.18 -6.44
C GLY A 61 2.67 -1.93 -5.67
N LEU A 62 2.26 -2.09 -4.41
CA LEU A 62 1.87 -0.97 -3.55
C LEU A 62 3.02 0.02 -3.32
N GLY A 63 4.24 -0.46 -3.12
CA GLY A 63 5.42 0.38 -2.94
C GLY A 63 5.74 1.21 -4.20
N ILE A 64 5.64 0.60 -5.38
CA ILE A 64 5.86 1.30 -6.65
C ILE A 64 4.76 2.36 -6.88
N SER A 65 3.48 2.00 -6.68
CA SER A 65 2.38 2.95 -6.83
C SER A 65 2.52 4.15 -5.87
N LEU A 66 2.88 3.89 -4.61
CA LEU A 66 3.19 4.91 -3.62
C LEU A 66 4.30 5.84 -4.05
N GLY A 67 5.44 5.27 -4.43
CA GLY A 67 6.62 6.03 -4.84
C GLY A 67 6.32 6.91 -6.04
N LEU A 68 5.52 6.41 -6.99
CA LEU A 68 5.10 7.17 -8.16
C LEU A 68 4.14 8.31 -7.80
N VAL A 69 3.10 8.05 -7.00
CA VAL A 69 2.13 9.08 -6.60
C VAL A 69 2.81 10.19 -5.78
N ILE A 70 3.65 9.82 -4.82
CA ILE A 70 4.39 10.79 -4.00
C ILE A 70 5.42 11.53 -4.86
N GLY A 71 6.17 10.83 -5.71
CA GLY A 71 7.20 11.43 -6.56
C GLY A 71 6.66 12.43 -7.59
N LEU A 72 5.48 12.16 -8.16
CA LEU A 72 4.80 13.06 -9.10
C LEU A 72 4.07 14.22 -8.41
N GLY A 73 3.67 14.06 -7.14
CA GLY A 73 2.98 15.11 -6.38
C GLY A 73 3.89 16.19 -5.79
N LEU A 74 5.20 15.91 -5.72
CA LEU A 74 6.22 16.79 -5.13
C LEU A 74 7.01 17.62 -6.16
N SER A 75 6.75 17.43 -7.46
CA SER A 75 7.44 18.10 -8.58
C SER A 75 6.79 19.41 -8.99
#